data_AF-A0A5K1K384-F1
#
_entry.id   AF-A0A5K1K384-F1
#
_cell.length_a   1.000
_cell.length_b   1.000
_cell.length_c   1.000
_cell.angle_alpha   90.00
_cell.angle_beta   90.00
_cell.angle_gamma   90.00
#
_symmetry.space_group_name_H-M   'P 1'
#
loop_
_entity.id
_entity.type
_entity.pdbx_description
1 polymer ?
#
loop_
_entity_poly.entity_id
_entity_poly.type
_entity_poly.pdbx_seq_one_letter_code
_entity_poly.pdbx_strand_id
1 'polypeptide(L)'
;VISQSTTSVFATGPGTQNSLENKAAFYMLHAVPEFASVAILLSLNARRVFGTGPWGDVRTRDPKPKAAASSAAEPAAGTRRWLRALQARADYVRRWR
;
A
#
# COMPACT_ATOMS: atom_id res chain seq x y z
N VAL A 1 -7.79 14.67 38.57
CA VAL A 1 -6.47 15.32 38.76
C VAL A 1 -5.65 14.42 39.66
N ILE A 2 -4.58 13.81 39.14
CA ILE A 2 -3.65 13.03 39.97
C ILE A 2 -2.80 14.05 40.73
N SER A 3 -2.98 14.14 42.04
CA SER A 3 -2.23 15.05 42.92
C SER A 3 -1.35 14.23 43.84
N GLN A 4 -0.03 14.45 43.78
CA GLN A 4 0.96 13.79 44.62
C GLN A 4 1.66 14.84 45.48
N SER A 5 1.56 14.71 46.81
CA SER A 5 2.23 15.59 47.77
C SER A 5 3.38 14.85 48.41
N THR A 6 4.61 15.35 48.21
CA THR A 6 5.82 14.75 48.77
C THR A 6 6.52 15.79 49.66
N THR A 7 6.89 15.42 50.87
CA THR A 7 7.50 16.32 51.86
C THR A 7 8.98 16.62 51.60
N SER A 8 9.68 15.81 50.78
CA SER A 8 11.05 16.06 50.35
C SER A 8 11.41 15.41 49.00
N VAL A 9 12.33 16.01 48.25
CA VAL A 9 12.74 15.54 46.91
C VAL A 9 13.31 14.11 46.91
N PHE A 10 13.83 13.65 48.05
CA PHE A 10 14.44 12.33 48.22
C PHE A 10 13.56 11.33 48.98
N ALA A 11 12.35 11.71 49.38
CA ALA A 11 11.46 10.78 50.06
C ALA A 11 11.12 9.61 49.11
N THR A 12 11.35 8.39 49.59
CA THR A 12 11.05 7.10 48.92
C THR A 12 9.88 6.37 49.59
N GLY A 13 9.10 7.07 50.41
CA GLY A 13 7.94 6.52 51.11
C GLY A 13 6.76 6.19 50.18
N PRO A 14 5.79 5.38 50.65
CA PRO A 14 4.57 5.08 49.89
C PRO A 14 3.82 6.37 49.54
N GLY A 15 3.51 6.56 48.25
CA GLY A 15 2.93 7.80 47.71
C GLY A 15 3.95 8.79 47.12
N THR A 16 5.25 8.47 47.19
CA THR A 16 6.31 9.24 46.54
C THR A 16 6.75 8.51 45.27
N GLN A 17 6.61 9.13 44.10
CA GLN A 17 6.99 8.53 42.81
C GLN A 17 8.51 8.63 42.55
N ASN A 18 9.32 8.61 43.61
CA ASN A 18 10.77 8.85 43.56
C ASN A 18 11.63 7.59 43.58
N SER A 19 11.04 6.40 43.74
CA SER A 19 11.78 5.14 43.62
C SER A 19 12.35 4.96 42.21
N LEU A 20 13.48 4.26 42.11
CA LEU A 20 14.15 3.98 40.83
C LEU A 20 13.21 3.29 39.84
N GLU A 21 12.42 2.32 40.33
CA GLU A 21 11.45 1.56 39.55
C GLU A 21 10.32 2.45 39.03
N ASN A 22 9.78 3.34 39.86
CA ASN A 22 8.72 4.26 39.47
C ASN A 22 9.19 5.24 38.38
N LYS A 23 10.44 5.70 38.48
CA LYS A 23 11.06 6.54 37.46
C LYS A 23 11.31 5.76 36.17
N ALA A 24 11.87 4.56 36.27
CA ALA A 24 12.11 3.70 35.12
C ALA A 24 10.81 3.38 34.37
N ALA A 25 9.75 3.00 35.09
CA ALA A 25 8.44 2.73 34.51
C ALA A 25 7.84 3.98 33.85
N PHE A 26 7.95 5.16 34.48
CA PHE A 26 7.49 6.42 33.88
C PHE A 26 8.22 6.72 32.56
N TYR A 27 9.55 6.65 32.55
CA TYR A 27 10.33 6.91 31.34
C TYR A 27 10.14 5.84 30.27
N MET A 28 10.02 4.57 30.64
CA MET A 28 9.72 3.48 29.71
C MET A 28 8.35 3.67 29.08
N LEU A 29 7.29 3.89 29.88
CA LEU A 29 5.94 4.08 29.34
C LEU A 29 5.80 5.35 28.50
N HIS A 30 6.65 6.36 28.73
CA HIS A 30 6.67 7.59 27.92
C HIS A 30 7.50 7.44 26.64
N ALA A 31 8.69 6.83 26.71
CA ALA A 31 9.60 6.71 25.58
C ALA A 31 9.24 5.55 24.64
N VAL A 32 8.73 4.43 25.18
CA VAL A 32 8.35 3.26 24.38
C VAL A 32 7.36 3.57 23.26
N PRO A 33 6.27 4.35 23.44
CA PRO A 33 5.37 4.66 22.33
C PRO A 33 6.03 5.49 21.22
N GLU A 34 7.04 6.33 21.54
CA GLU A 34 7.81 7.05 20.52
C GLU A 34 8.65 6.06 19.68
N PHE A 35 9.37 5.15 20.34
CA PHE A 35 10.15 4.13 19.65
C PHE A 35 9.29 3.11 18.91
N ALA A 36 8.12 2.77 19.44
CA ALA A 36 7.16 1.88 18.78
C ALA A 36 6.63 2.52 17.49
N SER A 37 6.34 3.82 17.50
CA SER A 37 5.92 4.56 16.30
C SER A 37 7.02 4.57 15.24
N VAL A 38 8.27 4.84 15.64
CA VAL A 38 9.43 4.78 14.74
C VAL A 38 9.61 3.36 14.19
N ALA A 39 9.52 2.33 15.03
CA ALA A 39 9.63 0.95 14.62
C ALA A 39 8.51 0.53 13.66
N ILE A 40 7.27 0.99 13.86
CA ILE A 40 6.15 0.77 12.94
C ILE A 40 6.42 1.45 11.59
N LEU A 41 6.90 2.69 11.60
CA LEU A 41 7.27 3.41 10.37
C LEU A 41 8.44 2.76 9.64
N LEU A 42 9.40 2.18 10.36
CA LEU A 42 10.55 1.46 9.79
C LEU A 42 10.18 0.05 9.30
N SER A 43 9.28 -0.62 10.01
CA SER A 43 8.87 -2.02 9.75
C SER A 43 7.81 -2.12 8.67
N LEU A 44 6.90 -1.16 8.57
CA LEU A 44 6.11 -0.92 7.37
C LEU A 44 7.10 -0.53 6.29
N ASN A 45 7.45 -1.50 5.46
CA ASN A 45 8.28 -1.30 4.29
C ASN A 45 7.51 -0.39 3.32
N ALA A 46 7.49 0.90 3.60
CA ALA A 46 6.78 1.93 2.84
C ALA A 46 7.27 1.90 1.38
N ARG A 47 8.53 1.50 1.14
CA ARG A 47 9.04 1.22 -0.21
C ARG A 47 8.28 0.11 -0.92
N ARG A 48 7.95 -0.98 -0.21
CA ARG A 48 7.17 -2.09 -0.78
C ARG A 48 5.68 -1.76 -0.93
N VAL A 49 5.10 -1.03 0.02
CA VAL A 49 3.67 -0.65 0.00
C VAL A 49 3.40 0.43 -1.05
N PHE A 50 4.27 1.42 -1.19
CA PHE A 50 4.14 2.52 -2.14
C PHE A 50 4.93 2.32 -3.44
N GLY A 51 5.61 1.18 -3.61
CA GLY A 51 6.41 0.88 -4.80
C GLY A 51 7.56 1.88 -5.04
N THR A 52 8.01 2.59 -3.99
CA THR A 52 9.03 3.62 -4.11
C THR A 52 10.42 2.99 -4.10
N GLY A 53 11.25 3.37 -5.08
CA GLY A 53 12.64 2.95 -5.12
C GLY A 53 13.44 3.47 -3.92
N PRO A 54 14.71 3.06 -3.74
CA PRO A 54 15.55 3.54 -2.65
C PRO A 54 15.71 5.07 -2.58
N TRP A 55 15.35 5.77 -3.66
CA TRP A 55 15.40 7.22 -3.84
C TRP A 55 14.01 7.89 -3.96
N GLY A 56 12.92 7.19 -3.61
CA GLY A 56 11.56 7.70 -3.77
C GLY A 56 11.02 7.54 -5.19
N ASP A 57 9.74 7.88 -5.38
CA ASP A 57 9.13 7.96 -6.72
C ASP A 57 9.70 9.18 -7.46
N VAL A 58 10.74 8.97 -8.27
CA VAL A 58 11.42 10.03 -9.03
C VAL A 58 10.60 10.45 -10.27
N ARG A 59 9.35 9.98 -10.41
CA ARG A 59 8.51 10.30 -11.56
C ARG A 59 7.97 11.72 -11.43
N THR A 60 8.53 12.64 -12.20
CA THR A 60 8.03 14.01 -12.36
C THR A 60 6.68 14.07 -13.11
N ARG A 61 6.25 12.97 -13.72
CA ARG A 61 5.01 12.88 -14.50
C ARG A 61 4.40 11.48 -14.39
N ASP A 62 3.10 11.45 -14.11
CA ASP A 62 2.32 10.22 -14.17
C ASP A 62 2.24 9.66 -15.61
N PRO A 63 2.24 8.33 -15.77
CA PRO A 63 1.97 7.72 -17.06
C PRO A 63 0.58 8.11 -17.53
N LYS A 64 0.49 8.78 -18.69
CA LYS A 64 -0.78 9.08 -19.35
C LYS A 64 -1.57 7.77 -19.49
N PRO A 65 -2.87 7.73 -19.14
CA PRO A 65 -3.67 6.54 -19.35
C PRO A 65 -3.52 6.14 -20.80
N LYS A 66 -3.06 4.90 -21.04
CA LYS A 66 -3.00 4.31 -22.37
C LYS A 66 -4.42 4.41 -22.90
N ALA A 67 -4.66 5.34 -23.80
CA ALA A 67 -5.93 5.44 -24.51
C ALA A 67 -6.27 4.03 -24.95
N ALA A 68 -7.52 3.63 -24.76
CA ALA A 68 -8.11 2.38 -25.25
C ALA A 68 -8.13 2.34 -26.79
N ALA A 69 -7.02 2.68 -27.42
CA ALA A 69 -6.74 2.66 -28.83
C ALA A 69 -6.23 1.26 -29.17
N SER A 70 -7.19 0.35 -29.36
CA SER A 70 -7.15 -0.79 -30.31
C SER A 70 -8.09 -1.93 -29.86
N SER A 71 -9.32 -1.62 -29.46
CA SER A 71 -10.41 -2.61 -29.48
C SER A 71 -11.69 -2.11 -30.15
N ALA A 72 -11.75 -0.81 -30.51
CA ALA A 72 -12.89 -0.22 -31.21
C ALA A 72 -12.69 -0.10 -32.74
N ALA A 73 -11.53 -0.51 -33.28
CA ALA A 73 -11.21 -0.41 -34.70
C ALA A 73 -11.15 -1.77 -35.41
N GLU A 74 -12.08 -2.69 -35.13
CA GLU A 74 -12.36 -3.79 -36.07
C GLU A 74 -13.81 -4.33 -35.97
N PRO A 75 -14.81 -3.68 -36.59
CA PRO A 75 -16.07 -4.35 -36.93
C PRO A 75 -16.19 -4.71 -38.42
N ALA A 76 -15.19 -4.40 -39.26
CA ALA A 76 -15.28 -4.58 -40.71
C ALA A 76 -14.52 -5.81 -41.27
N ALA A 77 -13.41 -6.22 -40.65
CA ALA A 77 -12.61 -7.35 -41.14
C ALA A 77 -13.14 -8.71 -40.66
N GLY A 78 -13.70 -8.80 -39.45
CA GLY A 78 -14.44 -9.98 -38.97
C GLY A 78 -15.61 -10.36 -39.87
N THR A 79 -16.43 -9.39 -40.28
CA THR A 79 -17.63 -9.61 -41.11
C THR A 79 -17.27 -10.12 -42.51
N ARG A 80 -16.18 -9.60 -43.11
CA ARG A 80 -15.67 -10.09 -44.41
C ARG A 80 -15.08 -11.49 -44.32
N ARG A 81 -14.50 -11.87 -43.17
CA ARG A 81 -13.94 -13.22 -42.95
C ARG A 81 -15.04 -14.28 -42.84
N TRP A 82 -16.15 -13.99 -42.16
CA TRP A 82 -17.29 -14.91 -42.07
C TRP A 82 -17.99 -15.12 -43.41
N LEU A 83 -18.16 -14.05 -44.19
CA LEU A 83 -18.71 -14.14 -45.55
C LEU A 83 -17.85 -15.03 -46.46
N ARG A 84 -16.52 -14.90 -46.42
CA ARG A 84 -15.61 -15.77 -47.17
C ARG A 84 -15.69 -17.23 -46.72
N ALA A 85 -15.82 -17.48 -45.41
CA ALA A 85 -15.95 -18.84 -44.87
C ALA A 85 -17.27 -19.51 -45.31
N LEU A 86 -18.37 -18.75 -45.33
CA LEU A 86 -19.66 -19.24 -45.82
C LEU A 86 -19.64 -19.52 -47.32
N GLN A 87 -18.99 -18.66 -48.11
CA GLN A 87 -18.85 -18.86 -49.54
C GLN A 87 -18.04 -20.14 -49.85
N ALA A 88 -16.91 -20.34 -49.17
CA ALA A 88 -16.09 -21.54 -49.33
C ALA A 88 -16.86 -22.82 -48.97
N ARG A 89 -17.72 -22.78 -47.93
CA ARG A 89 -18.56 -23.91 -47.55
C ARG A 89 -19.64 -24.20 -48.61
N ALA A 90 -20.26 -23.16 -49.18
CA ALA A 90 -21.23 -23.31 -50.24
C ALA A 90 -20.61 -23.92 -51.52
N ASP A 91 -19.40 -23.47 -51.87
CA ASP A 91 -18.65 -23.99 -53.02
C ASP A 91 -18.23 -25.44 -52.83
N TYR A 92 -17.83 -25.83 -51.61
CA TYR A 92 -17.55 -27.22 -51.27
C TYR A 92 -18.79 -28.09 -51.47
N VAL A 93 -19.93 -27.71 -50.90
CA VAL A 93 -21.17 -28.51 -51.03
C VAL A 93 -21.59 -28.64 -52.50
N ARG A 94 -21.43 -27.59 -53.31
CA ARG A 94 -21.75 -27.62 -54.74
C ARG A 94 -20.81 -28.52 -55.55
N ARG A 95 -19.55 -28.67 -55.12
CA ARG A 95 -18.57 -29.56 -55.77
C ARG A 95 -18.86 -31.05 -55.52
N TRP A 96 -19.51 -31.37 -54.39
CA TRP A 96 -19.79 -32.74 -53.97
C TRP A 96 -21.26 -33.16 -54.15
N ARG A 97 -22.01 -32.41 -54.96
CA ARG A 97 -23.40 -32.69 -55.34
C ARG A 97 -23.49 -32.85 -56.84
#